data_AF-A0AA92UN63-F1
#
_entry.id   AF-A0AA92UN63-F1
#
_cell.length_a   1.000
_cell.length_b   1.000
_cell.length_c   1.000
_cell.angle_alpha   90.00
_cell.angle_beta   90.00
_cell.angle_gamma   90.00
#
_symmetry.space_group_name_H-M   'P 1'
#
loop_
_entity.id
_entity.type
_entity.pdbx_description
1 polymer ?
#
loop_
_entity_poly.entity_id
_entity_poly.type
_entity_poly.pdbx_seq_one_letter_code
_entity_poly.pdbx_strand_id
1 'polypeptide(L)'
;MKYITFKVGKIRKVFALFILLLFSISVYSQELHVKSFGIAESDLSAQTQPRKDLNDKNCALVKVQFVGGISEIEGNVITPLIKHGNETWVYMPQGSRQMKVLTQSFLPVMVTFVDYGIEKLESNRTYV
;
A
#
# COMPACT_ATOMS: atom_id res chain seq x y z
N MET A 1 54.59 15.25 42.03
CA MET A 1 53.26 14.72 41.65
C MET A 1 52.44 15.88 41.09
N LYS A 2 52.23 15.94 39.77
CA LYS A 2 51.47 17.03 39.10
C LYS A 2 50.05 16.53 38.83
N TYR A 3 49.04 17.18 39.38
CA TYR A 3 47.64 16.87 39.12
C TYR A 3 47.15 17.69 37.91
N ILE A 4 46.41 17.04 37.02
CA ILE A 4 45.76 17.66 35.86
C ILE A 4 44.41 18.22 36.31
N THR A 5 44.20 19.52 36.15
CA THR A 5 42.91 20.18 36.40
C THR A 5 42.15 20.35 35.09
N PHE A 6 40.96 19.77 35.00
CA PHE A 6 40.04 19.96 33.86
C PHE A 6 39.12 21.16 34.14
N LYS A 7 39.12 22.16 33.26
CA LYS A 7 38.13 23.25 33.26
C LYS A 7 36.97 22.88 32.35
N VAL A 8 35.79 22.69 32.92
CA VAL A 8 34.54 22.57 32.16
C VAL A 8 34.09 23.98 31.75
N GLY A 9 34.15 24.28 30.45
CA GLY A 9 33.64 25.54 29.90
C GLY A 9 32.11 25.59 29.93
N LYS A 10 31.54 26.73 30.35
CA LYS A 10 30.09 26.95 30.43
C LYS A 10 29.51 27.04 29.01
N ILE A 11 28.91 25.95 28.52
CA ILE A 11 28.13 25.95 27.28
C ILE A 11 27.03 27.02 27.42
N ARG A 12 27.06 28.02 26.54
CA ARG A 12 26.08 29.13 26.52
C ARG A 12 24.71 28.51 26.23
N LYS A 13 23.73 28.68 27.12
CA LYS A 13 22.36 28.13 26.97
C LYS A 13 21.74 28.40 25.59
N VAL A 14 22.12 29.51 24.96
CA VAL A 14 21.75 29.91 23.60
C VAL A 14 22.23 28.92 22.53
N PHE A 15 23.45 28.39 22.68
CA PHE A 15 24.02 27.40 21.75
C PHE A 15 23.32 26.04 21.87
N ALA A 16 22.97 25.64 23.09
CA ALA A 16 22.15 24.44 23.31
C ALA A 16 20.72 24.61 22.73
N LEU A 17 20.13 25.79 22.86
CA LEU A 17 18.81 26.09 22.30
C LEU A 17 18.82 26.06 20.76
N PHE A 18 19.91 26.55 20.14
CA PHE A 18 20.09 26.54 18.69
C PHE A 18 20.20 25.10 18.14
N ILE A 19 20.94 24.22 18.82
CA ILE A 19 21.03 22.80 18.44
C ILE A 19 19.65 22.12 18.55
N LEU A 20 18.89 22.43 19.60
CA LEU A 20 17.56 21.84 19.80
C LEU A 20 16.55 22.26 18.72
N LEU A 21 16.66 23.50 18.21
CA LEU A 21 15.87 24.03 17.10
C LEU A 21 16.23 23.39 15.74
N LEU A 22 17.48 22.98 15.55
CA LEU A 22 17.90 22.30 14.32
C LEU A 22 17.36 20.87 14.20
N PHE A 23 17.05 20.21 15.32
CA PHE A 23 16.47 18.86 15.33
C PHE A 23 14.94 18.84 15.14
N SER A 24 14.25 19.98 15.24
CA SER A 24 12.78 20.02 15.24
C SER A 24 12.09 19.96 13.86
N ILE A 25 12.81 19.86 12.73
CA ILE A 25 12.22 20.08 11.39
C ILE A 25 12.13 18.83 10.51
N SER A 26 12.34 17.62 11.03
CA SER A 26 12.25 16.40 10.21
C SER A 26 10.84 15.80 10.25
N VAL A 27 9.86 16.45 9.60
CA VAL A 27 8.56 15.81 9.33
C VAL A 27 8.66 15.11 7.97
N TYR A 28 8.93 13.80 7.99
CA TYR A 28 8.82 12.97 6.79
C TYR A 28 7.36 12.53 6.62
N SER A 29 6.78 12.83 5.47
CA SER A 29 5.49 12.27 5.06
C SER A 29 5.69 10.82 4.60
N GLN A 30 4.79 9.92 4.97
CA GLN A 30 4.83 8.53 4.51
C GLN A 30 4.10 8.41 3.16
N GLU A 31 4.78 7.88 2.15
CA GLU A 31 4.20 7.62 0.85
C GLU A 31 3.84 6.13 0.70
N LEU A 32 2.65 5.85 0.17
CA LEU A 32 2.17 4.49 -0.05
C LEU A 32 2.53 4.06 -1.47
N HIS A 33 3.36 3.01 -1.58
CA HIS A 33 3.72 2.39 -2.85
C HIS A 33 3.31 0.93 -2.86
N VAL A 34 2.86 0.45 -4.02
CA VAL A 34 2.63 -0.98 -4.22
C VAL A 34 3.98 -1.68 -4.26
N LYS A 35 4.18 -2.60 -3.32
CA LYS A 35 5.44 -3.36 -3.18
C LYS A 35 5.65 -4.36 -4.32
N SER A 36 4.59 -5.05 -4.69
CA SER A 36 4.58 -6.08 -5.73
C SER A 36 3.15 -6.30 -6.20
N PHE A 37 2.99 -6.76 -7.44
CA PHE A 37 1.72 -7.22 -7.97
C PHE A 37 2.00 -8.35 -8.96
N GLY A 38 1.28 -9.47 -8.86
CA GLY A 38 1.48 -10.60 -9.76
C GLY A 38 0.43 -11.69 -9.60
N ILE A 39 0.50 -12.70 -10.47
CA ILE A 39 -0.37 -13.88 -10.38
C ILE A 39 0.07 -14.75 -9.19
N ALA A 40 -0.88 -15.12 -8.35
CA ALA A 40 -0.68 -16.11 -7.30
C ALA A 40 -1.07 -17.49 -7.84
N GLU A 41 -0.14 -18.17 -8.52
CA GLU A 41 -0.39 -19.44 -9.24
C GLU A 41 -1.00 -20.54 -8.37
N SER A 42 -0.62 -20.61 -7.09
CA SER A 42 -1.17 -21.60 -6.14
C SER A 42 -2.51 -21.18 -5.52
N ASP A 43 -2.96 -19.96 -5.74
CA ASP A 43 -4.16 -19.41 -5.11
C ASP A 43 -5.39 -19.58 -6.00
N LEU A 44 -6.17 -20.62 -5.70
CA LEU A 44 -7.40 -20.97 -6.42
C LEU A 44 -8.63 -20.20 -5.95
N SER A 45 -8.48 -19.11 -5.17
CA SER A 45 -9.61 -18.36 -4.61
C SER A 45 -10.57 -17.85 -5.70
N ALA A 46 -10.07 -17.33 -6.82
CA ALA A 46 -10.90 -16.89 -7.95
C ALA A 46 -11.73 -18.03 -8.58
N GLN A 47 -11.27 -19.28 -8.48
CA GLN A 47 -11.95 -20.46 -9.03
C GLN A 47 -12.92 -21.08 -8.02
N THR A 48 -12.56 -21.10 -6.74
CA THR A 48 -13.36 -21.73 -5.68
C THR A 48 -14.47 -20.81 -5.17
N GLN A 49 -14.29 -19.49 -5.26
CA GLN A 49 -15.28 -18.48 -4.90
C GLN A 49 -15.52 -17.53 -6.09
N PRO A 50 -16.05 -18.04 -7.22
CA PRO A 50 -16.18 -17.25 -8.42
C PRO A 50 -17.26 -16.17 -8.26
N ARG A 51 -17.03 -15.03 -8.90
CA ARG A 51 -18.04 -13.98 -9.05
C ARG A 51 -18.24 -13.63 -10.51
N LYS A 52 -19.49 -13.42 -10.90
CA LYS A 52 -19.86 -13.01 -12.25
C LYS A 52 -19.83 -11.49 -12.40
N ASP A 53 -19.35 -11.03 -13.53
CA ASP A 53 -19.52 -9.63 -13.97
C ASP A 53 -20.92 -9.40 -14.54
N LEU A 54 -21.18 -8.17 -15.01
CA LEU A 54 -22.47 -7.79 -15.63
C LEU A 54 -22.76 -8.52 -16.96
N ASN A 55 -21.78 -9.23 -17.52
CA ASN A 55 -21.88 -10.00 -18.77
C ASN A 55 -21.87 -11.51 -18.52
N ASP A 56 -22.13 -11.95 -17.28
CA ASP A 56 -22.11 -13.36 -16.85
C ASP A 56 -20.75 -14.07 -17.08
N LYS A 57 -19.65 -13.31 -17.14
CA LYS A 57 -18.29 -13.87 -17.20
C LYS A 57 -17.67 -13.90 -15.82
N ASN A 58 -16.82 -14.90 -15.56
CA ASN A 58 -16.12 -14.97 -14.28
C ASN A 58 -15.11 -13.82 -14.18
N CYS A 59 -15.05 -13.23 -12.99
CA CYS A 59 -14.10 -12.19 -12.65
C CYS A 59 -12.71 -12.79 -12.37
N ALA A 60 -11.69 -11.93 -12.48
CA ALA A 60 -10.45 -12.10 -11.76
C ALA A 60 -10.64 -11.71 -10.29
N LEU A 61 -9.76 -12.21 -9.42
CA LEU A 61 -9.69 -11.80 -8.02
C LEU A 61 -8.36 -11.09 -7.78
N VAL A 62 -8.42 -9.85 -7.29
CA VAL A 62 -7.24 -9.11 -6.80
C VAL A 62 -7.32 -9.05 -5.28
N LYS A 63 -6.29 -9.53 -4.58
CA LYS A 63 -6.19 -9.50 -3.12
C LYS A 63 -5.25 -8.39 -2.69
N VAL A 64 -5.81 -7.26 -2.26
CA VAL A 64 -5.02 -6.13 -1.79
C VAL A 64 -4.57 -6.38 -0.36
N GLN A 65 -3.28 -6.67 -0.18
CA GLN A 65 -2.66 -6.87 1.13
C GLN A 65 -2.24 -5.52 1.73
N PHE A 66 -3.04 -5.02 2.67
CA PHE A 66 -2.79 -3.74 3.31
C PHE A 66 -3.30 -3.74 4.75
N VAL A 67 -2.42 -3.41 5.70
CA VAL A 67 -2.75 -3.40 7.14
C VAL A 67 -3.60 -2.18 7.51
N GLY A 68 -3.53 -1.10 6.75
CA GLY A 68 -4.35 0.09 6.98
C GLY A 68 -5.79 -0.07 6.47
N GLY A 69 -6.63 0.94 6.72
CA GLY A 69 -7.99 0.96 6.23
C GLY A 69 -8.06 1.34 4.75
N ILE A 70 -8.56 0.44 3.91
CA ILE A 70 -9.06 0.76 2.57
C ILE A 70 -10.47 1.33 2.72
N SER A 71 -10.68 2.54 2.19
CA SER A 71 -11.99 3.19 2.16
C SER A 71 -12.81 2.74 0.95
N GLU A 72 -12.18 2.74 -0.22
CA GLU A 72 -12.82 2.43 -1.49
C GLU A 72 -11.80 1.95 -2.51
N ILE A 73 -12.26 1.20 -3.52
CA ILE A 73 -11.45 0.85 -4.68
C ILE A 73 -12.26 1.21 -5.93
N GLU A 74 -11.67 2.08 -6.74
CA GLU A 74 -12.25 2.56 -7.99
C GLU A 74 -11.69 1.77 -9.19
N GLY A 75 -12.46 1.78 -10.29
CA GLY A 75 -12.14 1.09 -11.54
C GLY A 75 -13.25 0.12 -11.92
N ASN A 76 -12.90 -0.93 -12.67
CA ASN A 76 -13.83 -1.99 -13.04
C ASN A 76 -13.96 -2.99 -11.87
N VAL A 77 -14.61 -2.57 -10.79
CA VAL A 77 -14.77 -3.38 -9.57
C VAL A 77 -16.20 -3.87 -9.44
N ILE A 78 -16.37 -5.14 -9.11
CA ILE A 78 -17.67 -5.73 -8.75
C ILE A 78 -17.84 -5.64 -7.23
N THR A 79 -18.76 -4.79 -6.79
CA THR A 79 -19.06 -4.53 -5.37
C THR A 79 -20.07 -5.54 -4.81
N PRO A 80 -20.02 -5.88 -3.51
CA PRO A 80 -19.16 -5.29 -2.47
C PRO A 80 -17.75 -5.88 -2.45
N LEU A 81 -16.82 -5.11 -1.87
CA LEU A 81 -15.48 -5.58 -1.47
C LEU A 81 -15.61 -6.54 -0.28
N ILE A 82 -14.74 -7.55 -0.21
CA ILE A 82 -14.75 -8.52 0.89
C ILE A 82 -13.46 -8.37 1.71
N LYS A 83 -13.57 -8.10 3.02
CA LYS A 83 -12.41 -8.04 3.92
C LYS A 83 -12.12 -9.43 4.49
N HIS A 84 -10.88 -9.88 4.33
CA HIS A 84 -10.35 -11.13 4.86
C HIS A 84 -9.04 -10.85 5.60
N GLY A 85 -9.11 -10.58 6.91
CA GLY A 85 -7.93 -10.23 7.70
C GLY A 85 -7.27 -8.94 7.20
N ASN A 86 -5.99 -9.04 6.81
CA ASN A 86 -5.23 -7.93 6.22
C ASN A 86 -5.36 -7.85 4.68
N GLU A 87 -6.27 -8.64 4.10
CA GLU A 87 -6.56 -8.63 2.68
C GLU A 87 -7.92 -8.01 2.41
N THR A 88 -8.01 -7.23 1.33
CA THR A 88 -9.28 -6.84 0.73
C THR A 88 -9.38 -7.50 -0.63
N TRP A 89 -10.39 -8.35 -0.78
CA TRP A 89 -10.68 -9.10 -2.00
C TRP A 89 -11.52 -8.24 -2.93
N VAL A 90 -11.03 -8.09 -4.15
CA VAL A 90 -11.58 -7.22 -5.19
C VAL A 90 -11.85 -8.05 -6.42
N TYR A 91 -13.12 -8.30 -6.71
CA TYR A 91 -13.51 -8.96 -7.96
C TYR A 91 -13.52 -7.94 -9.08
N MET A 92 -12.80 -8.22 -10.16
CA MET A 92 -12.71 -7.33 -11.31
C MET A 92 -13.00 -8.13 -12.59
N PRO A 93 -13.79 -7.59 -13.54
CA PRO A 93 -14.01 -8.23 -14.83
C PRO A 93 -12.69 -8.49 -15.56
N GLN A 94 -12.65 -9.56 -16.35
CA GLN A 94 -11.52 -9.84 -17.24
C GLN A 94 -11.25 -8.66 -18.17
N GLY A 95 -9.99 -8.45 -18.54
CA GLY A 95 -9.60 -7.33 -19.40
C GLY A 95 -9.37 -6.02 -18.65
N SER A 96 -9.64 -5.96 -17.35
CA SER A 96 -9.29 -4.80 -16.51
C SER A 96 -7.78 -4.59 -16.49
N ARG A 97 -7.32 -3.33 -16.58
CA ARG A 97 -5.90 -2.96 -16.74
C ARG A 97 -5.32 -2.13 -15.61
N GLN A 98 -6.19 -1.55 -14.79
CA GLN A 98 -5.80 -0.69 -13.68
C GLN A 98 -6.89 -0.67 -12.61
N MET A 99 -6.50 -0.27 -11.42
CA MET A 99 -7.43 0.09 -10.34
C MET A 99 -6.86 1.25 -9.53
N LYS A 100 -7.71 1.93 -8.78
CA LYS A 100 -7.27 2.99 -7.86
C LYS A 100 -7.71 2.65 -6.46
N VAL A 101 -6.75 2.58 -5.55
CA VAL A 101 -6.96 2.21 -4.15
C VAL A 101 -7.01 3.49 -3.31
N LEU A 102 -8.15 3.72 -2.65
CA LEU A 102 -8.32 4.81 -1.71
C LEU A 102 -8.16 4.26 -0.30
N THR A 103 -7.29 4.90 0.47
CA THR A 103 -7.03 4.54 1.87
C THR A 103 -7.43 5.67 2.79
N GLN A 104 -7.61 5.38 4.07
CA GLN A 104 -7.99 6.38 5.07
C GLN A 104 -6.85 7.35 5.43
N SER A 105 -5.60 6.90 5.31
CA SER A 105 -4.43 7.60 5.88
C SER A 105 -3.38 8.00 4.85
N PHE A 106 -3.51 7.57 3.60
CA PHE A 106 -2.56 7.85 2.52
C PHE A 106 -3.29 8.38 1.29
N LEU A 107 -2.52 9.06 0.43
CA LEU A 107 -3.01 9.50 -0.87
C LEU A 107 -3.47 8.29 -1.71
N PRO A 108 -4.50 8.45 -2.56
CA PRO A 108 -4.94 7.39 -3.45
C PRO A 108 -3.80 6.88 -4.34
N VAL A 109 -3.68 5.56 -4.45
CA VAL A 109 -2.66 4.92 -5.27
C VAL A 109 -3.31 4.35 -6.52
N MET A 110 -2.84 4.79 -7.67
CA MET A 110 -3.21 4.22 -8.96
C MET A 110 -2.27 3.04 -9.24
N VAL A 111 -2.86 1.88 -9.53
CA VAL A 111 -2.14 0.65 -9.85
C VAL A 111 -2.44 0.31 -11.31
N THR A 112 -1.49 0.56 -12.21
CA THR A 112 -1.57 0.07 -13.59
C THR A 112 -0.88 -1.29 -13.67
N PHE A 113 -1.61 -2.32 -14.07
CA PHE A 113 -1.11 -3.69 -14.01
C PHE A 113 0.06 -3.94 -14.97
N VAL A 114 0.18 -3.17 -16.05
CA VAL A 114 1.29 -3.27 -17.01
C VAL A 114 2.64 -2.90 -16.38
N ASP A 115 2.65 -2.04 -15.36
CA ASP A 115 3.86 -1.65 -14.62
C ASP A 115 4.47 -2.86 -13.86
N TYR A 116 3.69 -3.93 -13.73
CA TYR A 116 4.06 -5.19 -13.09
C TYR A 116 4.08 -6.37 -14.07
N GLY A 117 4.06 -6.11 -15.38
CA GLY A 117 4.12 -7.15 -16.41
C GLY A 117 2.79 -7.86 -16.70
N ILE A 118 1.67 -7.37 -16.15
CA ILE A 118 0.34 -7.92 -16.39
C ILE A 118 -0.42 -7.00 -17.35
N GLU A 119 -0.57 -7.40 -18.61
CA GLU A 119 -1.22 -6.55 -19.63
C GLU A 119 -2.71 -6.27 -19.30
N LYS A 120 -3.39 -7.27 -18.74
CA LYS A 120 -4.79 -7.26 -18.32
C LYS A 120 -5.07 -8.41 -17.36
N LEU A 121 -6.11 -8.28 -16.53
CA LEU A 121 -6.57 -9.37 -15.68
C LEU A 121 -7.24 -10.48 -16.49
N GLU A 122 -6.95 -11.72 -16.13
CA GLU A 122 -7.54 -12.91 -16.71
C GLU A 122 -8.66 -13.46 -15.80
N SER A 123 -9.73 -13.93 -16.42
CA SER A 123 -10.84 -14.59 -15.73
C SER A 123 -10.34 -15.78 -14.89
N ASN A 124 -10.91 -16.00 -13.71
CA ASN A 124 -10.56 -17.11 -12.81
C ASN A 124 -9.09 -17.15 -12.33
N ARG A 125 -8.34 -16.05 -12.49
CA ARG A 125 -7.00 -15.91 -11.91
C ARG A 125 -7.06 -15.07 -10.64
N THR A 126 -6.20 -15.43 -9.69
CA THR A 126 -5.97 -14.67 -8.46
C THR A 126 -4.67 -13.89 -8.58
N TYR A 127 -4.71 -12.63 -8.22
CA TYR A 127 -3.58 -11.71 -8.18
C TYR A 127 -3.40 -11.17 -6.76
N VAL A 128 -2.15 -10.89 -6.37
CA VAL A 128 -1.78 -10.34 -5.06
C VAL A 128 -0.78 -9.22 -5.27
#